data_AF-F7A9L9-F1
#
_entry.id   AF-F7A9L9-F1
#
_cell.length_a   1.000
_cell.length_b   1.000
_cell.length_c   1.000
_cell.angle_alpha   90.00
_cell.angle_beta   90.00
_cell.angle_gamma   90.00
#
_symmetry.space_group_name_H-M   'P 1'
#
loop_
_entity.id
_entity.type
_entity.pdbx_description
1 polymer ?
#
loop_
_entity_poly.entity_id
_entity_poly.type
_entity_poly.pdbx_seq_one_letter_code
_entity_poly.pdbx_strand_id
1 'polypeptide(L)'
;MALIVSSTNSSDCIPDFAKPRPLLLQGCGYPIQRPASAATLPPDMVRQLNCIAAVSKNMGIGKDGDLPWPLLRNEFKYFQKMTTTPSVEGKQNLVIMGKKTWFSIPEKCRPLKDRINVVLSRELKEPPQGAHYLASSLDNALNLLELPELADKVDMVWIVGGSSVYKEAMNKPGHQRLFITRILQEFESDTFFPEIDLKKYKQLQDYPGVSPDVQEEKGIQYKFEVYEKHE
;
A
#
# COMPACT_ATOMS: atom_id res chain seq x y z
N MET A 1 -49.14 4.03 5.49
CA MET A 1 -48.60 4.71 6.69
C MET A 1 -47.27 5.33 6.26
N ALA A 2 -47.29 6.41 5.48
CA ALA A 2 -47.28 7.82 5.91
C ALA A 2 -46.08 8.08 6.86
N LEU A 3 -45.06 8.85 6.51
CA LEU A 3 -45.15 10.27 6.13
C LEU A 3 -44.05 10.73 5.16
N ILE A 4 -44.52 11.56 4.24
CA ILE A 4 -43.81 12.58 3.46
C ILE A 4 -43.64 13.81 4.36
N VAL A 5 -42.49 14.48 4.33
CA VAL A 5 -42.42 15.94 4.57
C VAL A 5 -41.54 16.57 3.50
N SER A 6 -42.14 17.59 2.88
CA SER A 6 -41.73 18.37 1.73
C SER A 6 -40.89 19.60 2.09
N SER A 7 -40.02 19.96 1.15
CA SER A 7 -39.68 21.32 0.67
C SER A 7 -39.55 22.49 1.66
N THR A 8 -38.40 23.17 1.58
CA THR A 8 -38.38 24.63 1.37
C THR A 8 -37.20 25.00 0.47
N ASN A 9 -37.52 25.82 -0.52
CA ASN A 9 -36.65 26.44 -1.53
C ASN A 9 -36.38 27.88 -1.08
N SER A 10 -35.15 28.38 -1.22
CA SER A 10 -34.79 29.81 -1.22
C SER A 10 -33.34 29.94 -1.68
N SER A 11 -33.03 30.21 -2.95
CA SER A 11 -32.95 31.51 -3.64
C SER A 11 -32.00 32.52 -2.98
N ASP A 12 -30.95 32.86 -3.76
CA ASP A 12 -30.11 34.06 -3.76
C ASP A 12 -29.11 34.19 -2.57
N CYS A 13 -27.81 34.41 -2.76
CA CYS A 13 -27.19 35.44 -3.59
C CYS A 13 -25.81 35.02 -4.16
N ILE A 14 -25.59 35.40 -5.43
CA ILE A 14 -24.29 35.58 -6.09
C ILE A 14 -23.88 37.06 -5.90
N PRO A 15 -22.58 37.38 -5.77
CA PRO A 15 -22.00 38.41 -6.65
C PRO A 15 -20.65 37.90 -7.21
N ASP A 16 -20.51 37.76 -8.52
CA ASP A 16 -20.32 38.78 -9.56
C ASP A 16 -18.84 38.99 -9.89
N PHE A 17 -18.64 39.05 -11.19
CA PHE A 17 -17.41 38.96 -11.96
C PHE A 17 -16.50 40.17 -11.75
N ALA A 18 -15.19 39.91 -11.65
CA ALA A 18 -14.20 40.92 -11.98
C ALA A 18 -12.93 40.28 -12.56
N LYS A 19 -12.80 40.30 -13.88
CA LYS A 19 -11.52 40.35 -14.64
C LYS A 19 -11.79 40.95 -16.02
N PRO A 20 -10.79 41.51 -16.76
CA PRO A 20 -9.41 41.83 -16.39
C PRO A 20 -8.98 43.26 -16.78
N ARG A 21 -7.84 43.74 -16.26
CA ARG A 21 -7.05 44.81 -16.90
C ARG A 21 -5.81 44.19 -17.58
N PRO A 22 -5.42 44.69 -18.77
CA PRO A 22 -4.32 44.13 -19.55
C PRO A 22 -2.98 44.61 -18.99
N LEU A 23 -2.05 43.68 -18.75
CA LEU A 23 -0.63 43.99 -18.61
C LEU A 23 0.10 43.50 -19.85
N LEU A 24 0.81 44.44 -20.45
CA LEU A 24 1.58 44.32 -21.68
C LEU A 24 2.61 43.19 -21.59
N LEU A 25 2.59 42.33 -22.61
CA LEU A 25 3.61 41.36 -22.93
C LEU A 25 4.88 42.10 -23.36
N GLN A 26 5.97 41.94 -22.60
CA GLN A 26 7.32 42.03 -23.15
C GLN A 26 7.95 40.64 -23.06
N GLY A 27 8.29 40.11 -24.24
CA GLY A 27 8.87 38.79 -24.39
C GLY A 27 10.34 38.78 -23.94
N CYS A 28 10.67 37.78 -23.13
CA CYS A 28 12.01 37.23 -23.06
C CYS A 28 11.90 35.75 -23.40
N GLY A 29 12.42 35.39 -24.57
CA GLY A 29 12.47 34.01 -25.03
C GLY A 29 13.38 33.18 -24.13
N TYR A 30 12.82 32.16 -23.50
CA TYR A 30 13.58 31.09 -22.89
C TYR A 30 13.69 29.93 -23.89
N PRO A 31 14.89 29.40 -24.15
CA PRO A 31 15.04 28.29 -25.08
C PRO A 31 14.38 27.03 -24.50
N ILE A 32 13.62 26.34 -25.35
CA ILE A 32 13.06 25.01 -25.09
C ILE A 32 14.23 24.03 -24.98
N GLN A 33 14.66 23.72 -23.76
CA GLN A 33 15.56 22.61 -23.49
C GLN A 33 14.74 21.32 -23.34
N ARG A 34 15.08 20.32 -24.17
CA ARG A 34 14.61 18.94 -24.07
C ARG A 34 14.93 18.40 -22.67
N PRO A 35 14.05 17.64 -22.00
CA PRO A 35 14.42 17.02 -20.74
C PRO A 35 15.44 15.91 -21.03
N ALA A 36 16.68 16.13 -20.61
CA ALA A 36 17.73 15.14 -20.58
C ALA A 36 17.76 14.49 -19.19
N SER A 37 17.75 13.16 -19.20
CA SER A 37 18.18 12.25 -18.12
C SER A 37 17.37 12.23 -16.82
N ALA A 38 17.13 11.00 -16.35
CA ALA A 38 16.44 10.66 -15.11
C ALA A 38 16.97 11.47 -13.92
N ALA A 39 16.15 12.40 -13.43
CA ALA A 39 16.39 13.09 -12.18
C ALA A 39 16.00 12.14 -11.02
N THR A 40 17.01 11.67 -10.28
CA THR A 40 16.80 11.03 -8.99
C THR A 40 16.16 12.06 -8.05
N LEU A 41 14.95 11.76 -7.57
CA LEU A 41 14.21 12.59 -6.60
C LEU A 41 15.06 12.81 -5.34
N PRO A 42 15.00 13.98 -4.69
CA PRO A 42 15.77 14.25 -3.49
C PRO A 42 15.36 13.30 -2.34
N PRO A 43 16.30 12.93 -1.45
CA PRO A 43 16.12 11.89 -0.45
C PRO A 43 15.01 12.16 0.58
N ASP A 44 14.61 13.42 0.78
CA ASP A 44 13.54 13.81 1.71
C ASP A 44 12.11 13.63 1.15
N MET A 45 11.96 13.22 -0.13
CA MET A 45 10.65 13.04 -0.78
C MET A 45 10.25 11.57 -1.01
N VAL A 46 11.08 10.60 -0.61
CA VAL A 46 10.76 9.19 -0.80
C VAL A 46 9.98 8.67 0.41
N ARG A 47 8.66 8.52 0.25
CA ARG A 47 7.82 7.90 1.29
C ARG A 47 8.34 6.49 1.63
N GLN A 48 8.40 6.20 2.94
CA GLN A 48 8.77 4.88 3.44
C GLN A 48 7.78 3.81 2.94
N LEU A 49 8.30 2.68 2.46
CA LEU A 49 7.48 1.52 2.07
C LEU A 49 7.51 0.45 3.15
N ASN A 50 6.33 -0.02 3.56
CA ASN A 50 6.20 -1.12 4.50
C ASN A 50 5.72 -2.37 3.76
N CYS A 51 6.54 -3.41 3.64
CA CYS A 51 6.08 -4.71 3.18
C CYS A 51 5.60 -5.51 4.38
N ILE A 52 4.45 -6.18 4.28
CA ILE A 52 3.97 -7.09 5.32
C ILE A 52 3.61 -8.45 4.72
N ALA A 53 4.22 -9.51 5.21
CA ALA A 53 4.02 -10.86 4.69
C ALA A 53 4.12 -11.91 5.80
N ALA A 54 3.32 -12.97 5.69
CA ALA A 54 3.56 -14.21 6.41
C ALA A 54 4.28 -15.18 5.49
N VAL A 55 5.37 -15.80 5.98
CA VAL A 55 6.27 -16.66 5.20
C VAL A 55 6.52 -17.97 5.94
N SER A 56 6.40 -19.10 5.25
CA SER A 56 6.82 -20.40 5.79
C SER A 56 8.34 -20.50 5.94
N LYS A 57 8.80 -21.53 6.64
CA LYS A 57 10.24 -21.79 6.85
C LYS A 57 11.00 -21.98 5.53
N ASN A 58 10.35 -22.49 4.50
CA ASN A 58 10.85 -22.60 3.11
C ASN A 58 10.52 -21.37 2.24
N MET A 59 10.27 -20.20 2.85
CA MET A 59 9.98 -18.92 2.18
C MET A 59 8.68 -18.89 1.35
N GLY A 60 7.80 -19.87 1.53
CA GLY A 60 6.52 -19.96 0.83
C GLY A 60 5.49 -18.96 1.35
N ILE A 61 4.71 -18.40 0.43
CA ILE A 61 3.63 -17.42 0.73
C ILE A 61 2.31 -17.76 0.03
N GLY A 62 2.32 -18.71 -0.90
CA GLY A 62 1.14 -19.08 -1.66
C GLY A 62 1.27 -20.46 -2.28
N LYS A 63 0.12 -21.12 -2.40
CA LYS A 63 -0.07 -22.40 -3.09
C LYS A 63 -1.44 -22.39 -3.77
N ASP A 64 -1.46 -22.59 -5.08
CA ASP A 64 -2.68 -22.67 -5.91
C ASP A 64 -3.62 -21.45 -5.77
N GLY A 65 -3.07 -20.28 -5.43
CA GLY A 65 -3.82 -19.03 -5.24
C GLY A 65 -4.29 -18.78 -3.80
N ASP A 66 -4.07 -19.70 -2.88
CA ASP A 66 -4.41 -19.58 -1.46
C ASP A 66 -3.16 -19.55 -0.57
N LEU A 67 -3.36 -19.33 0.73
CA LEU A 67 -2.30 -19.46 1.73
C LEU A 67 -1.87 -20.94 1.86
N PRO A 68 -0.57 -21.26 1.97
CA PRO A 68 -0.10 -22.65 2.11
C PRO A 68 -0.55 -23.33 3.42
N TRP A 69 -0.95 -22.54 4.41
CA TRP A 69 -1.38 -22.98 5.73
C TRP A 69 -2.84 -22.61 6.00
N PRO A 70 -3.51 -23.29 6.96
CA PRO A 70 -4.85 -22.92 7.40
C PRO A 70 -4.91 -21.48 7.90
N LEU A 71 -6.05 -20.81 7.71
CA LEU A 71 -6.26 -19.44 8.20
C LEU A 71 -5.90 -19.30 9.69
N LEU A 72 -4.89 -18.50 10.00
CA LEU A 72 -4.48 -18.12 11.35
C LEU A 72 -5.13 -16.78 11.70
N ARG A 73 -6.17 -16.78 12.53
CA ARG A 73 -6.98 -15.60 12.83
C ARG A 73 -6.20 -14.53 13.57
N ASN A 74 -5.32 -14.91 14.49
CA ASN A 74 -4.53 -13.96 15.27
C ASN A 74 -3.43 -13.33 14.44
N GLU A 75 -2.86 -14.07 13.49
CA GLU A 75 -1.96 -13.52 12.46
C GLU A 75 -2.70 -12.52 11.56
N PHE A 76 -3.90 -12.87 11.09
CA PHE A 76 -4.71 -11.95 10.29
C PHE A 76 -5.12 -10.68 11.06
N LYS A 77 -5.39 -10.78 12.36
CA LYS A 77 -5.63 -9.60 13.23
C LYS A 77 -4.40 -8.71 13.30
N TYR A 78 -3.20 -9.28 13.38
CA TYR A 78 -1.95 -8.53 13.32
C TYR A 78 -1.83 -7.81 11.97
N PHE A 79 -1.99 -8.52 10.85
CA PHE A 79 -2.01 -7.92 9.51
C PHE A 79 -3.02 -6.76 9.41
N GLN A 80 -4.25 -6.97 9.88
CA GLN A 80 -5.29 -5.94 9.87
C GLN A 80 -4.89 -4.74 10.72
N LYS A 81 -4.42 -4.95 11.95
CA LYS A 81 -4.01 -3.88 12.86
C LYS A 81 -2.90 -3.03 12.24
N MET A 82 -1.84 -3.67 11.74
CA MET A 82 -0.68 -2.98 11.17
C MET A 82 -1.06 -2.17 9.92
N THR A 83 -1.83 -2.77 9.02
CA THR A 83 -2.19 -2.11 7.75
C THR A 83 -3.30 -1.09 7.89
N THR A 84 -4.12 -1.13 8.95
CA THR A 84 -5.29 -0.23 9.09
C THR A 84 -5.01 0.97 9.97
N THR A 85 -4.13 0.85 10.98
CA THR A 85 -3.92 1.91 11.97
C THR A 85 -3.02 3.01 11.40
N PRO A 86 -3.52 4.23 11.13
CA PRO A 86 -2.66 5.35 10.75
C PRO A 86 -1.94 5.91 11.98
N SER A 87 -0.77 6.49 11.76
CA SER A 87 -0.04 7.30 12.75
C SER A 87 -0.61 8.71 12.89
N VAL A 88 -1.33 9.21 11.88
CA VAL A 88 -1.96 10.53 11.86
C VAL A 88 -3.48 10.41 11.87
N GLU A 89 -4.13 11.08 12.82
CA GLU A 89 -5.59 11.11 12.92
C GLU A 89 -6.22 11.74 11.67
N GLY A 90 -7.35 11.18 11.21
CA GLY A 90 -8.06 11.63 10.02
C GLY A 90 -7.46 11.15 8.69
N LYS A 91 -6.27 10.53 8.70
CA LYS A 91 -5.68 9.89 7.51
C LYS A 91 -5.99 8.40 7.44
N GLN A 92 -5.79 7.82 6.27
CA GLN A 92 -5.91 6.38 6.03
C GLN A 92 -4.59 5.80 5.53
N ASN A 93 -4.36 4.54 5.86
CA ASN A 93 -3.28 3.79 5.24
C ASN A 93 -3.70 3.31 3.84
N LEU A 94 -2.72 3.17 2.96
CA LEU A 94 -2.89 2.66 1.61
C LEU A 94 -2.24 1.28 1.48
N VAL A 95 -2.97 0.32 0.92
CA VAL A 95 -2.48 -1.03 0.63
C VAL A 95 -2.33 -1.23 -0.87
N ILE A 96 -1.16 -1.71 -1.30
CA ILE A 96 -0.83 -2.04 -2.68
C ILE A 96 -0.68 -3.54 -2.80
N MET A 97 -1.40 -4.13 -3.77
CA MET A 97 -1.31 -5.56 -4.03
C MET A 97 -1.41 -5.93 -5.50
N GLY A 98 -0.85 -7.07 -5.88
CA GLY A 98 -0.98 -7.61 -7.24
C GLY A 98 -2.37 -8.20 -7.51
N LYS A 99 -2.75 -8.28 -8.79
CA LYS A 99 -4.01 -8.86 -9.26
C LYS A 99 -4.36 -10.21 -8.59
N LYS A 100 -3.40 -11.15 -8.54
CA LYS A 100 -3.65 -12.48 -7.97
C LYS A 100 -3.98 -12.42 -6.47
N THR A 101 -3.26 -11.59 -5.71
CA THR A 101 -3.52 -11.35 -4.29
C THR A 101 -4.88 -10.72 -4.05
N TRP A 102 -5.31 -9.79 -4.91
CA TRP A 102 -6.66 -9.24 -4.82
C TRP A 102 -7.75 -10.32 -5.00
N PHE A 103 -7.55 -11.25 -5.94
CA PHE A 103 -8.52 -12.30 -6.20
C PHE A 103 -8.50 -13.46 -5.19
N SER A 104 -7.40 -13.65 -4.44
CA SER A 104 -7.34 -14.62 -3.34
C SER A 104 -8.03 -14.14 -2.07
N ILE A 105 -8.22 -12.84 -1.89
CA ILE A 105 -8.99 -12.30 -0.75
C ILE A 105 -10.48 -12.65 -0.96
N PRO A 106 -11.14 -13.29 0.02
CA PRO A 106 -12.57 -13.59 -0.07
C PRO A 106 -13.38 -12.34 -0.39
N GLU A 107 -14.37 -12.44 -1.29
CA GLU A 107 -15.11 -11.29 -1.79
C GLU A 107 -15.76 -10.44 -0.70
N LYS A 108 -16.30 -11.07 0.34
CA LYS A 108 -16.87 -10.41 1.54
C LYS A 108 -15.87 -9.55 2.33
N CYS A 109 -14.58 -9.79 2.13
CA CYS A 109 -13.48 -9.08 2.75
C CYS A 109 -12.85 -8.03 1.81
N ARG A 110 -13.40 -7.85 0.58
CA ARG A 110 -12.96 -6.85 -0.39
C ARG A 110 -13.93 -5.66 -0.43
N PRO A 111 -13.42 -4.42 -0.51
CA PRO A 111 -12.04 -4.04 -0.25
C PRO A 111 -11.63 -4.33 1.20
N LEU A 112 -10.32 -4.33 1.46
CA LEU A 112 -9.81 -4.33 2.82
C LEU A 112 -10.30 -3.03 3.50
N LYS A 113 -11.26 -3.15 4.42
CA LYS A 113 -11.95 -2.02 5.07
C LYS A 113 -10.98 -1.03 5.71
N ASP A 114 -11.38 0.24 5.72
CA ASP A 114 -10.70 1.38 6.34
C ASP A 114 -9.29 1.66 5.79
N ARG A 115 -9.01 1.16 4.58
CA ARG A 115 -7.76 1.35 3.84
C ARG A 115 -8.06 1.71 2.39
N ILE A 116 -7.18 2.51 1.79
CA ILE A 116 -7.22 2.77 0.36
C ILE A 116 -6.57 1.56 -0.34
N ASN A 117 -7.30 0.89 -1.22
CA ASN A 117 -6.87 -0.35 -1.87
C ASN A 117 -6.46 -0.08 -3.33
N VAL A 118 -5.20 -0.33 -3.65
CA VAL A 118 -4.62 -0.21 -5.00
C VAL A 118 -4.26 -1.59 -5.52
N VAL A 119 -4.79 -1.93 -6.70
CA VAL A 119 -4.48 -3.19 -7.38
C VAL A 119 -3.51 -2.94 -8.51
N LEU A 120 -2.46 -3.77 -8.60
CA LEU A 120 -1.50 -3.76 -9.69
C LEU A 120 -1.90 -4.78 -10.77
N SER A 121 -2.11 -4.30 -12.00
CA SER A 121 -2.33 -5.16 -13.17
C SER A 121 -1.98 -4.44 -14.47
N ARG A 122 -1.36 -5.17 -15.40
CA ARG A 122 -1.09 -4.69 -16.77
C ARG A 122 -2.22 -5.02 -17.75
N GLU A 123 -3.12 -5.92 -17.37
CA GLU A 123 -4.17 -6.46 -18.23
C GLU A 123 -5.53 -5.78 -18.00
N LEU A 124 -5.84 -5.48 -16.73
CA LEU A 124 -7.08 -4.81 -16.37
C LEU A 124 -7.09 -3.38 -16.94
N LYS A 125 -8.26 -2.92 -17.36
CA LYS A 125 -8.48 -1.56 -17.85
C LYS A 125 -9.12 -0.64 -16.81
N GLU A 126 -9.77 -1.24 -15.82
CA GLU A 126 -10.46 -0.56 -14.73
C GLU A 126 -10.16 -1.27 -13.40
N PRO A 127 -10.23 -0.55 -12.26
CA PRO A 127 -10.12 -1.17 -10.95
C PRO A 127 -11.12 -2.33 -10.81
N PRO A 128 -10.71 -3.51 -10.32
CA PRO A 128 -11.65 -4.59 -10.07
C PRO A 128 -12.68 -4.14 -9.03
N GLN A 129 -13.89 -4.70 -9.08
CA GLN A 129 -15.00 -4.30 -8.22
C GLN A 129 -14.59 -4.20 -6.75
N GLY A 130 -14.81 -3.00 -6.16
CA GLY A 130 -14.48 -2.68 -4.77
C GLY A 130 -13.08 -2.11 -4.55
N ALA A 131 -12.14 -2.26 -5.49
CA ALA A 131 -10.84 -1.57 -5.41
C ALA A 131 -11.02 -0.08 -5.68
N HIS A 132 -10.18 0.75 -5.05
CA HIS A 132 -10.26 2.20 -5.19
C HIS A 132 -9.47 2.66 -6.42
N TYR A 133 -8.29 2.07 -6.65
CA TYR A 133 -7.40 2.43 -7.74
C TYR A 133 -6.80 1.21 -8.44
N LEU A 134 -6.45 1.41 -9.71
CA LEU A 134 -5.71 0.47 -10.55
C LEU A 134 -4.42 1.14 -11.02
N ALA A 135 -3.30 0.43 -10.94
CA ALA A 135 -2.04 0.88 -11.51
C ALA A 135 -1.36 -0.26 -12.28
N SER A 136 -0.56 0.07 -13.30
CA SER A 136 0.13 -0.93 -14.14
C SER A 136 1.53 -1.33 -13.65
N SER A 137 2.07 -0.59 -12.67
CA SER A 137 3.36 -0.83 -12.01
C SER A 137 3.34 -0.27 -10.58
N LEU A 138 4.33 -0.65 -9.75
CA LEU A 138 4.48 -0.05 -8.42
C LEU A 138 4.77 1.45 -8.54
N ASP A 139 5.60 1.86 -9.49
CA ASP A 139 5.91 3.27 -9.75
C ASP A 139 4.65 4.09 -10.03
N ASN A 140 3.76 3.57 -10.89
CA ASN A 140 2.50 4.24 -11.17
C ASN A 140 1.59 4.30 -9.94
N ALA A 141 1.59 3.29 -9.08
CA ALA A 141 0.84 3.32 -7.82
C ALA A 141 1.41 4.34 -6.83
N LEU A 142 2.73 4.49 -6.77
CA LEU A 142 3.37 5.49 -5.92
C LEU A 142 3.11 6.92 -6.45
N ASN A 143 3.09 7.11 -7.77
CA ASN A 143 2.73 8.40 -8.37
C ASN A 143 1.28 8.83 -8.06
N LEU A 144 0.37 7.89 -7.76
CA LEU A 144 -0.98 8.26 -7.31
C LEU A 144 -0.96 9.03 -5.98
N LEU A 145 0.05 8.79 -5.12
CA LEU A 145 0.19 9.46 -3.83
C LEU A 145 0.44 10.96 -3.96
N GLU A 146 0.92 11.41 -5.13
CA GLU A 146 1.16 12.82 -5.44
C GLU A 146 -0.10 13.53 -5.94
N LEU A 147 -1.19 12.80 -6.19
CA LEU A 147 -2.46 13.41 -6.58
C LEU A 147 -3.05 14.19 -5.39
N PRO A 148 -3.61 15.40 -5.60
CA PRO A 148 -4.16 16.22 -4.51
C PRO A 148 -5.22 15.49 -3.66
N GLU A 149 -5.98 14.58 -4.25
CA GLU A 149 -7.00 13.79 -3.56
C GLU A 149 -6.45 12.70 -2.62
N LEU A 150 -5.18 12.32 -2.77
CA LEU A 150 -4.50 11.28 -1.99
C LEU A 150 -3.37 11.82 -1.11
N ALA A 151 -2.68 12.89 -1.55
CA ALA A 151 -1.53 13.45 -0.86
C ALA A 151 -1.81 13.75 0.62
N ASP A 152 -2.98 14.32 0.91
CA ASP A 152 -3.40 14.68 2.26
C ASP A 152 -4.17 13.58 2.99
N LYS A 153 -4.65 12.55 2.27
CA LYS A 153 -5.42 11.45 2.86
C LYS A 153 -4.56 10.26 3.28
N VAL A 154 -3.45 10.02 2.59
CA VAL A 154 -2.62 8.84 2.82
C VAL A 154 -1.55 9.11 3.87
N ASP A 155 -1.53 8.28 4.90
CA ASP A 155 -0.46 8.23 5.89
C ASP A 155 0.64 7.23 5.49
N MET A 156 0.45 5.94 5.80
CA MET A 156 1.43 4.89 5.48
C MET A 156 1.09 4.10 4.21
N VAL A 157 2.12 3.68 3.49
CA VAL A 157 2.02 2.79 2.33
C VAL A 157 2.43 1.37 2.73
N TRP A 158 1.55 0.42 2.46
CA TRP A 158 1.72 -1.00 2.76
C TRP A 158 1.69 -1.85 1.49
N ILE A 159 2.78 -2.57 1.23
CA ILE A 159 2.84 -3.61 0.20
C ILE A 159 2.38 -4.91 0.84
N VAL A 160 1.27 -5.47 0.36
CA VAL A 160 0.64 -6.67 0.92
C VAL A 160 0.71 -7.88 -0.03
N GLY A 161 1.58 -7.79 -1.03
CA GLY A 161 1.97 -8.89 -1.92
C GLY A 161 1.42 -8.82 -3.34
N GLY A 162 1.62 -9.83 -4.18
CA GLY A 162 2.38 -11.06 -3.95
C GLY A 162 3.86 -10.95 -4.29
N SER A 163 4.49 -12.10 -4.56
CA SER A 163 5.94 -12.25 -4.78
C SER A 163 6.56 -11.19 -5.70
N SER A 164 5.96 -10.93 -6.86
CA SER A 164 6.47 -9.94 -7.81
C SER A 164 6.43 -8.51 -7.27
N VAL A 165 5.39 -8.16 -6.51
CA VAL A 165 5.21 -6.82 -5.94
C VAL A 165 6.18 -6.61 -4.78
N TYR A 166 6.38 -7.62 -3.93
CA TYR A 166 7.43 -7.57 -2.89
C TYR A 166 8.81 -7.39 -3.51
N LYS A 167 9.12 -8.17 -4.56
CA LYS A 167 10.41 -8.07 -5.25
C LYS A 167 10.63 -6.68 -5.84
N GLU A 168 9.61 -6.12 -6.50
CA GLU A 168 9.67 -4.76 -7.04
C GLU A 168 9.90 -3.73 -5.92
N ALA A 169 9.12 -3.81 -4.82
CA ALA A 169 9.26 -2.91 -3.68
C ALA A 169 10.64 -2.98 -3.02
N MET A 170 11.15 -4.19 -2.74
CA MET A 170 12.46 -4.39 -2.10
C MET A 170 13.64 -3.88 -2.95
N ASN A 171 13.45 -3.78 -4.27
CA ASN A 171 14.45 -3.22 -5.19
C ASN A 171 14.41 -1.70 -5.31
N LYS A 172 13.38 -1.03 -4.75
CA LYS A 172 13.29 0.43 -4.79
C LYS A 172 14.38 1.06 -3.90
N PRO A 173 14.87 2.26 -4.24
CA PRO A 173 15.68 3.05 -3.32
C PRO A 173 14.81 3.60 -2.18
N GLY A 174 15.45 4.13 -1.15
CA GLY A 174 14.79 4.78 -0.01
C GLY A 174 14.43 3.84 1.13
N HIS A 175 13.69 4.38 2.10
CA HIS A 175 13.45 3.72 3.37
C HIS A 175 12.41 2.60 3.26
N GLN A 176 12.75 1.42 3.77
CA GLN A 176 11.90 0.22 3.66
C GLN A 176 11.89 -0.54 4.97
N ARG A 177 10.69 -1.00 5.35
CA ARG A 177 10.50 -1.94 6.45
C ARG A 177 9.81 -3.20 5.96
N LEU A 178 10.28 -4.35 6.44
CA LEU A 178 9.65 -5.65 6.18
C LEU A 178 9.10 -6.19 7.50
N PHE A 179 7.77 -6.28 7.58
CA PHE A 179 7.03 -6.89 8.68
C PHE A 179 6.75 -8.34 8.30
N ILE A 180 7.57 -9.26 8.83
CA ILE A 180 7.55 -10.66 8.45
C ILE A 180 6.99 -11.50 9.59
N THR A 181 5.83 -12.11 9.37
CA THR A 181 5.38 -13.22 10.20
C THR A 181 6.14 -14.47 9.77
N ARG A 182 7.07 -14.96 10.58
CA ARG A 182 7.77 -16.24 10.34
C ARG A 182 6.92 -17.39 10.83
N ILE A 183 6.31 -18.15 9.92
CA ILE A 183 5.69 -19.43 10.22
C ILE A 183 6.81 -20.47 10.39
N LEU A 184 6.91 -21.08 11.58
CA LEU A 184 8.03 -21.95 11.97
C LEU A 184 7.89 -23.39 11.44
N GLN A 185 7.10 -23.57 10.39
CA GLN A 185 6.84 -24.85 9.71
C GLN A 185 7.02 -24.68 8.20
N GLU A 186 7.35 -25.78 7.52
CA GLU A 186 7.41 -25.85 6.07
C GLU A 186 6.05 -26.24 5.52
N PHE A 187 5.66 -25.61 4.42
CA PHE A 187 4.43 -25.93 3.68
C PHE A 187 4.78 -26.03 2.20
N GLU A 188 4.09 -26.91 1.48
CA GLU A 188 4.22 -26.94 0.02
C GLU A 188 3.75 -25.59 -0.56
N SER A 189 4.54 -25.01 -1.46
CA SER A 189 4.28 -23.67 -1.99
C SER A 189 4.73 -23.57 -3.44
N ASP A 190 4.02 -22.78 -4.23
CA ASP A 190 4.38 -22.44 -5.62
C ASP A 190 4.82 -20.98 -5.77
N THR A 191 4.55 -20.17 -4.73
CA THR A 191 4.82 -18.75 -4.70
C THR A 191 5.64 -18.45 -3.46
N PHE A 192 6.78 -17.77 -3.64
CA PHE A 192 7.77 -17.55 -2.59
C PHE A 192 8.03 -16.07 -2.35
N PHE A 193 8.32 -15.71 -1.11
CA PHE A 193 8.81 -14.39 -0.74
C PHE A 193 10.26 -14.22 -1.23
N PRO A 194 10.65 -13.02 -1.71
CA PRO A 194 12.04 -12.76 -2.07
C PRO A 194 12.98 -12.94 -0.88
N GLU A 195 14.21 -13.39 -1.13
CA GLU A 195 15.21 -13.51 -0.06
C GLU A 195 15.50 -12.15 0.59
N ILE A 196 15.57 -12.13 1.92
CA ILE A 196 15.92 -10.93 2.69
C ILE A 196 17.44 -10.89 2.81
N ASP A 197 18.07 -10.03 2.02
CA ASP A 197 19.52 -9.80 2.07
C ASP A 197 19.90 -9.12 3.39
N LEU A 198 20.47 -9.88 4.32
CA LEU A 198 20.86 -9.39 5.65
C LEU A 198 22.01 -8.37 5.61
N LYS A 199 22.67 -8.18 4.46
CA LYS A 199 23.60 -7.07 4.26
C LYS A 199 22.87 -5.74 4.06
N LYS A 200 21.67 -5.78 3.47
CA LYS A 200 20.83 -4.59 3.22
C LYS A 200 19.80 -4.35 4.31
N TYR A 201 19.34 -5.42 4.95
CA TYR A 201 18.27 -5.39 5.95
C TYR A 201 18.78 -5.81 7.32
N LYS A 202 18.55 -4.97 8.31
CA LYS A 202 18.84 -5.26 9.71
C LYS A 202 17.55 -5.64 10.42
N GLN A 203 17.55 -6.76 11.13
CA GLN A 203 16.44 -7.12 12.02
C GLN A 203 16.43 -6.19 13.24
N LEU A 204 15.28 -5.62 13.54
CA LEU A 204 15.05 -4.84 14.75
C LEU A 204 14.79 -5.80 15.92
N GLN A 205 15.34 -5.48 17.10
CA GLN A 205 15.12 -6.29 18.31
C GLN A 205 13.70 -6.11 18.86
N ASP A 206 13.16 -4.92 18.71
CA ASP A 206 11.82 -4.52 19.13
C ASP A 206 11.19 -3.56 18.10
N TYR A 207 9.86 -3.54 18.08
CA TYR A 207 9.10 -2.55 17.32
C TYR A 207 7.77 -2.24 18.03
N PRO A 208 7.37 -0.97 18.16
CA PRO A 208 6.12 -0.61 18.84
C PRO A 208 4.90 -1.35 18.30
N GLY A 209 4.17 -2.03 19.20
CA GLY A 209 2.96 -2.76 18.85
C GLY A 209 3.17 -4.14 18.23
N VAL A 210 4.41 -4.62 18.14
CA VAL A 210 4.79 -5.95 17.66
C VAL A 210 5.31 -6.79 18.83
N SER A 211 4.71 -7.96 19.06
CA SER A 211 5.13 -8.87 20.13
C SER A 211 6.39 -9.65 19.72
N PRO A 212 7.43 -9.73 20.57
CA PRO A 212 8.62 -10.55 20.32
C PRO A 212 8.38 -12.04 20.59
N ASP A 213 7.33 -12.37 21.35
CA ASP A 213 7.04 -13.75 21.76
C ASP A 213 6.55 -14.63 20.61
N VAL A 214 6.89 -15.92 20.69
CA VAL A 214 6.32 -16.93 19.80
C VAL A 214 4.83 -17.05 20.06
N GLN A 215 4.05 -17.01 18.98
CA GLN A 215 2.61 -17.22 18.95
C GLN A 215 2.33 -18.64 18.47
N GLU A 216 1.17 -19.19 18.85
CA GLU A 216 0.71 -20.48 18.36
C GLU A 216 -0.79 -20.44 18.08
N GLU A 217 -1.19 -20.92 16.91
CA GLU A 217 -2.59 -21.10 16.57
C GLU A 217 -2.73 -22.38 15.73
N LYS A 218 -3.70 -23.24 16.08
CA LYS A 218 -3.94 -24.52 15.38
C LYS A 218 -2.69 -25.42 15.28
N GLY A 219 -1.84 -25.40 16.31
CA GLY A 219 -0.58 -26.16 16.33
C GLY A 219 0.50 -25.62 15.38
N ILE A 220 0.31 -24.41 14.84
CA ILE A 220 1.28 -23.72 13.99
C ILE A 220 1.90 -22.59 14.79
N GLN A 221 3.21 -22.71 15.03
CA GLN A 221 3.99 -21.67 15.72
C GLN A 221 4.48 -20.63 14.72
N TYR A 222 4.41 -19.36 15.13
CA TYR A 222 4.91 -18.25 14.34
C TYR A 222 5.39 -17.09 15.22
N LYS A 223 6.26 -16.24 14.68
CA LYS A 223 6.72 -15.01 15.36
C LYS A 223 6.70 -13.83 14.41
N PHE A 224 6.56 -12.63 14.96
CA PHE A 224 6.61 -11.40 14.19
C PHE A 224 8.03 -10.83 14.21
N GLU A 225 8.55 -10.51 13.03
CA GLU A 225 9.87 -9.90 12.86
C GLU A 225 9.72 -8.59 12.08
N VAL A 226 10.53 -7.60 12.43
CA VAL A 226 10.63 -6.35 11.67
C VAL A 226 12.05 -6.19 11.19
N TYR A 227 12.22 -5.98 9.90
CA TYR A 227 13.48 -5.66 9.27
C TYR A 227 13.44 -4.23 8.75
N GLU A 228 14.54 -3.50 8.90
CA GLU A 228 14.69 -2.15 8.37
C GLU A 228 15.88 -2.13 7.41
N LYS A 229 15.67 -1.52 6.24
CA LYS A 229 16.74 -1.34 5.25
C LYS A 229 17.72 -0.28 5.77
N HIS A 230 19.02 -0.58 5.74
CA HIS A 230 20.08 0.26 6.31
C HIS A 230 21.18 0.64 5.30
N GLU A 231 20.94 0.35 4.01
CA GLU A 231 21.79 0.71 2.86
C GLU A 231 20.98 1.38 1.76
#